data_AF-A0A0S7XIC0-F1
#
_entry.id   AF-A0A0S7XIC0-F1
#
_cell.length_a   1.000
_cell.length_b   1.000
_cell.length_c   1.000
_cell.angle_alpha   90.00
_cell.angle_beta   90.00
_cell.angle_gamma   90.00
#
_symmetry.space_group_name_H-M   'P 1'
#
loop_
_entity.id
_entity.type
_entity.pdbx_description
1 polymer ?
#
loop_
_entity_poly.entity_id
_entity_poly.type
_entity_poly.pdbx_seq_one_letter_code
_entity_poly.pdbx_strand_id
1 'polypeptide(L)'
;GKEYCHRCGYCLPCSQGIFIIGVMDFLKTPLLTLGKKRMAYNNMVASKMSSPASSCIECRECVARCPFNLPIPELMSQAAGIFEKRV
;
A
#
# COMPACT_ATOMS: atom_id res chain seq x y z
N GLY A 1 -17.21 -0.56 -0.65
CA GLY A 1 -16.79 0.08 -1.92
C GLY A 1 -15.69 -0.74 -2.57
N LYS A 2 -15.45 -0.59 -3.88
CA LYS A 2 -14.52 -1.42 -4.68
C LYS A 2 -13.03 -1.32 -4.29
N GLU A 3 -12.69 -0.53 -3.27
CA GLU A 3 -11.32 -0.31 -2.78
C GLU A 3 -11.20 -0.58 -1.26
N TYR A 4 -12.20 -1.23 -0.67
CA TYR A 4 -12.21 -1.50 0.77
C TYR A 4 -11.38 -2.75 1.10
N CYS A 5 -10.26 -2.56 1.79
CA CYS A 5 -9.40 -3.64 2.26
C CYS A 5 -9.98 -4.27 3.53
N HIS A 6 -10.28 -5.57 3.49
CA HIS A 6 -10.75 -6.35 4.65
C HIS A 6 -9.63 -6.85 5.57
N ARG A 7 -8.36 -6.48 5.30
CA ARG A 7 -7.18 -6.88 6.09
C ARG A 7 -7.04 -8.40 6.30
N CYS A 8 -7.48 -9.19 5.32
CA CYS A 8 -7.46 -10.66 5.41
C CYS A 8 -6.08 -11.30 5.22
N GLY A 9 -5.08 -10.57 4.70
CA GLY A 9 -3.72 -11.09 4.53
C GLY A 9 -3.45 -11.84 3.22
N TYR A 10 -4.46 -12.21 2.42
CA TYR A 10 -4.24 -13.07 1.25
C TYR A 10 -3.32 -12.49 0.17
N CYS A 11 -3.23 -11.16 0.07
CA CYS A 11 -2.32 -10.51 -0.88
C CYS A 11 -0.84 -10.61 -0.48
N LEU A 12 -0.52 -11.09 0.73
CA LEU A 12 0.83 -11.21 1.26
C LEU A 12 1.35 -12.66 1.17
N PRO A 13 2.68 -12.86 1.14
CA PRO A 13 3.72 -11.84 0.95
C PRO A 13 3.75 -11.33 -0.51
N CYS A 14 4.14 -10.07 -0.69
CA CYS A 14 4.44 -9.51 -2.00
C CYS A 14 5.87 -9.87 -2.40
N SER A 15 6.10 -10.30 -3.65
CA SER A 15 7.44 -10.63 -4.18
C SER A 15 8.41 -9.45 -4.17
N GLN A 16 7.89 -8.22 -4.18
CA GLN A 16 8.67 -6.97 -4.10
C GLN A 16 8.90 -6.50 -2.66
N GLY A 17 8.47 -7.27 -1.64
CA GLY A 17 8.65 -6.90 -0.23
C GLY A 17 7.71 -5.79 0.26
N ILE A 18 6.67 -5.45 -0.49
CA ILE A 18 5.70 -4.42 -0.11
C ILE A 18 4.71 -4.99 0.91
N PHE A 19 4.59 -4.34 2.06
CA PHE A 19 3.53 -4.63 3.03
C PHE A 19 2.22 -3.95 2.59
N ILE A 20 1.54 -4.56 1.62
CA ILE A 20 0.35 -4.02 0.94
C ILE A 20 -0.70 -3.51 1.92
N ILE A 21 -1.01 -4.26 2.98
CA ILE A 21 -2.05 -3.89 3.96
C ILE A 21 -1.68 -2.58 4.67
N GLY A 22 -0.43 -2.43 5.13
CA GLY A 22 0.01 -1.20 5.79
C GLY A 22 -0.04 0.02 4.87
N VAL A 23 0.38 -0.15 3.61
CA VAL A 23 0.29 0.93 2.61
C VAL A 23 -1.17 1.35 2.38
N MET A 24 -2.08 0.37 2.23
CA MET A 24 -3.52 0.64 2.06
C MET A 24 -4.13 1.34 3.27
N ASP A 25 -3.75 0.94 4.48
CA ASP A 25 -4.24 1.53 5.72
C ASP A 25 -3.86 3.00 5.80
N PHE A 26 -2.61 3.35 5.49
CA PHE A 26 -2.19 4.75 5.45
C PHE A 26 -2.87 5.55 4.34
N LEU A 27 -3.07 4.94 3.18
CA LEU A 27 -3.75 5.58 2.05
C LEU A 27 -5.21 5.92 2.38
N LYS A 28 -5.98 4.93 2.87
CA LYS A 28 -7.44 5.02 3.02
C LYS A 28 -7.92 5.46 4.40
N THR A 29 -7.06 5.53 5.43
CA THR A 29 -7.51 5.98 6.77
C THR A 29 -7.99 7.44 6.76
N PRO A 30 -9.22 7.75 7.20
CA PRO A 30 -9.70 9.13 7.26
C PRO A 30 -9.25 9.86 8.53
N LEU A 31 -8.73 9.14 9.53
CA LEU A 31 -8.42 9.67 10.86
C LEU A 31 -7.12 10.48 10.93
N LEU A 32 -6.27 10.40 9.89
CA LEU A 32 -4.95 11.02 9.86
C LEU A 32 -4.87 12.10 8.78
N THR A 33 -4.22 13.21 9.12
CA THR A 33 -3.81 14.21 8.13
C THR A 33 -2.79 13.63 7.16
N LEU A 34 -2.68 14.21 5.96
CA LEU A 34 -1.71 13.76 4.96
C LEU A 34 -0.26 13.75 5.51
N GLY A 35 0.12 14.75 6.30
CA GLY A 35 1.44 14.79 6.94
C GLY A 35 1.68 13.61 7.88
N LYS A 36 0.70 13.25 8.73
CA LYS A 36 0.80 12.09 9.62
C LYS A 36 0.85 10.77 8.84
N LYS A 37 0.04 10.64 7.79
CA LYS A 37 0.07 9.46 6.90
C LYS A 37 1.45 9.28 6.25
N ARG A 38 2.00 10.35 5.70
CA ARG A 38 3.32 10.36 5.06
C ARG A 38 4.43 10.01 6.05
N MET A 39 4.38 10.57 7.27
CA MET A 39 5.34 10.24 8.32
C MET A 39 5.27 8.74 8.69
N ALA A 40 4.07 8.21 8.92
CA ALA A 40 3.88 6.80 9.27
C ALA A 40 4.36 5.86 8.15
N TYR A 41 4.03 6.19 6.89
CA TYR A 41 4.52 5.50 5.71
C TYR A 41 6.05 5.52 5.62
N ASN A 42 6.67 6.70 5.73
CA ASN A 42 8.11 6.86 5.65
C ASN A 42 8.83 6.09 6.78
N ASN A 43 8.28 6.08 8.00
CA ASN A 43 8.84 5.32 9.11
C ASN A 43 8.78 3.80 8.84
N MET A 44 7.69 3.31 8.24
CA MET A 44 7.55 1.89 7.86
C MET A 44 8.59 1.48 6.82
N VAL A 45 8.82 2.33 5.81
CA VAL A 45 9.84 2.10 4.77
C VAL A 45 11.26 2.21 5.33
N ALA A 46 11.55 3.25 6.13
CA ALA A 46 12.86 3.46 6.74
C ALA A 46 13.25 2.33 7.71
N SER A 47 12.27 1.78 8.43
CA SER A 47 12.45 0.62 9.32
C SER A 47 12.58 -0.71 8.56
N LYS A 48 12.61 -0.70 7.22
CA LYS A 48 12.65 -1.89 6.35
C LYS A 48 11.51 -2.88 6.58
N MET A 49 10.40 -2.44 7.16
CA MET A 49 9.22 -3.28 7.36
C MET A 49 8.41 -3.45 6.07
N SER A 50 8.58 -2.52 5.12
CA SER A 50 8.01 -2.58 3.78
C SER A 50 8.97 -1.97 2.79
N SER A 51 9.06 -2.54 1.59
CA SER A 51 9.56 -1.80 0.42
C SER A 51 8.65 -0.60 0.11
N PRO A 52 9.19 0.45 -0.53
CA PRO A 52 8.37 1.55 -1.06
C PRO A 52 7.26 1.05 -1.99
N ALA A 53 6.13 1.74 -2.00
CA ALA A 53 5.01 1.48 -2.91
C ALA A 53 5.44 1.65 -4.38
N SER A 54 6.40 2.54 -4.67
CA SER A 54 7.02 2.67 -5.99
C SER A 54 7.78 1.42 -6.46
N SER A 55 8.08 0.46 -5.57
CA SER A 55 8.66 -0.84 -5.95
C SER A 55 7.63 -1.80 -6.56
N CYS A 56 6.35 -1.40 -6.69
CA CYS A 56 5.34 -2.24 -7.32
C CYS A 56 5.59 -2.32 -8.83
N ILE A 57 5.85 -3.54 -9.32
CA ILE A 57 6.07 -3.83 -10.75
C ILE A 57 4.77 -4.22 -11.49
N GLU A 58 3.61 -4.00 -10.86
CA GLU A 58 2.29 -4.31 -11.43
C GLU A 58 2.12 -5.78 -11.87
N CYS A 59 2.77 -6.74 -11.19
CA CYS A 59 2.69 -8.17 -11.52
C CYS A 59 1.28 -8.79 -11.33
N ARG A 60 0.40 -8.11 -10.59
CA ARG A 60 -1.00 -8.50 -10.30
C ARG A 60 -1.19 -9.83 -9.55
N GLU A 61 -0.14 -10.46 -9.03
CA GLU A 61 -0.25 -11.66 -8.18
C GLU A 61 -1.14 -11.42 -6.96
N CYS A 62 -1.04 -10.25 -6.35
CA CYS A 62 -1.85 -9.86 -5.20
C CYS A 62 -3.34 -9.73 -5.53
N VAL A 63 -3.68 -9.34 -6.77
CA VAL A 63 -5.06 -9.21 -7.25
C VAL A 63 -5.68 -10.59 -7.39
N ALA A 64 -4.95 -11.55 -7.98
CA ALA A 64 -5.42 -12.93 -8.12
C ALA A 64 -5.69 -13.62 -6.77
N ARG A 65 -4.95 -13.25 -5.73
CA ARG A 65 -5.17 -13.76 -4.36
C ARG A 65 -6.27 -13.03 -3.59
N CYS A 66 -6.72 -11.87 -4.07
CA CYS A 66 -7.70 -11.07 -3.36
C CYS A 66 -9.12 -11.56 -3.67
N PRO A 67 -9.89 -12.08 -2.69
CA PRO A 67 -11.26 -12.55 -2.93
C PRO A 67 -12.24 -11.44 -3.33
N PHE A 68 -11.83 -10.18 -3.16
CA PHE A 68 -12.63 -8.99 -3.49
C PHE A 68 -12.13 -8.27 -4.76
N ASN A 69 -11.13 -8.81 -5.46
CA ASN A 69 -10.55 -8.23 -6.68
C ASN A 69 -10.18 -6.74 -6.54
N LEU A 70 -9.52 -6.38 -5.45
CA LEU A 70 -9.08 -5.01 -5.21
C LEU A 70 -8.05 -4.58 -6.28
N PRO A 71 -8.11 -3.32 -6.77
CA PRO A 71 -7.14 -2.77 -7.72
C PRO A 71 -5.83 -2.40 -7.00
N ILE A 72 -5.12 -3.41 -6.50
CA ILE A 72 -3.94 -3.23 -5.64
C ILE A 72 -2.81 -2.46 -6.36
N PRO A 73 -2.42 -2.77 -7.61
CA PRO A 73 -1.39 -2.02 -8.32
C PRO A 73 -1.70 -0.53 -8.46
N GLU A 74 -2.94 -0.20 -8.80
CA GLU A 74 -3.40 1.17 -8.98
C GLU A 74 -3.32 1.94 -7.64
N LEU A 75 -3.68 1.27 -6.55
CA LEU A 75 -3.58 1.80 -5.19
C LEU A 75 -2.13 1.97 -4.73
N MET A 76 -1.20 1.09 -5.14
CA MET A 76 0.24 1.26 -4.86
C MET A 76 0.81 2.46 -5.63
N SER A 77 0.45 2.60 -6.90
CA SER A 77 0.81 3.78 -7.71
C SER A 77 0.28 5.08 -7.08
N GLN A 78 -0.97 5.07 -6.60
CA GLN A 78 -1.55 6.19 -5.86
C GLN A 78 -0.77 6.49 -4.57
N ALA A 79 -0.44 5.47 -3.78
CA ALA A 79 0.31 5.63 -2.54
C ALA A 79 1.72 6.21 -2.80
N ALA A 80 2.43 5.72 -3.82
CA ALA A 80 3.73 6.27 -4.22
C ALA A 80 3.60 7.76 -4.61
N GLY A 81 2.58 8.10 -5.41
CA GLY A 81 2.31 9.48 -5.80
C GLY A 81 1.98 10.41 -4.63
N ILE A 82 1.39 9.91 -3.55
CA ILE A 82 0.98 10.71 -2.38
C ILE A 82 2.08 10.78 -1.33
N PHE A 83 2.82 9.70 -1.08
CA PHE A 83 3.76 9.60 0.03
C PHE A 83 5.22 9.81 -0.36
N GLU A 84 5.61 9.51 -1.60
CA GLU A 84 7.02 9.53 -2.01
C GLU A 84 7.41 10.74 -2.86
N LYS A 85 6.46 11.47 -3.44
CA LYS A 85 6.76 12.73 -4.14
C LYS A 85 7.42 13.71 -3.16
N ARG A 86 8.65 14.16 -3.47
CA ARG A 86 9.29 15.28 -2.76
C ARG A 86 8.45 16.53 -2.98
N VAL A 87 7.99 17.11 -1.88
CA VAL A 87 7.44 18.48 -1.82
C VAL A 87 8.54 19.36 -1.28
#